data_AF-A0A428FYI0-F1
#
_entry.id   AF-A0A428FYI0-F1
#
_cell.length_a   1.000
_cell.length_b   1.000
_cell.length_c   1.000
_cell.angle_alpha   90.00
_cell.angle_beta   90.00
_cell.angle_gamma   90.00
#
_symmetry.space_group_name_H-M   'P 1'
#
loop_
_entity.id
_entity.type
_entity.pdbx_description
1 polymer ?
#
loop_
_entity_poly.entity_id
_entity_poly.type
_entity_poly.pdbx_seq_one_letter_code
_entity_poly.pdbx_strand_id
1 'polypeptide(L)'
;MCKECYVDQSRVTPLLNPLECLKNHTQYICGTCGRCICIEYDPNRGLQRWNFPFKSLEIAKLYLRTADYTEKKPCGIYELKSENGRISYKIFASNEDLKLYLKKNKGKTCEKMASVFSVEEYQEFPNTQVRRLTSGEIQKYMSER
;
A
#
# COMPACT_ATOMS: atom_id res chain seq x y z
N MET A 1 -8.23 3.01 14.91
CA MET A 1 -7.31 2.87 13.77
C MET A 1 -5.97 2.32 14.25
N CYS A 2 -5.41 1.26 13.66
CA CYS A 2 -4.06 0.78 14.03
C CYS A 2 -3.00 1.85 13.73
N LYS A 3 -2.18 2.22 14.72
CA LYS A 3 -1.15 3.26 14.58
C LYS A 3 -0.06 2.95 13.56
N GLU A 4 0.19 1.66 13.33
CA GLU A 4 1.25 1.22 12.43
C GLU A 4 0.75 1.08 10.99
N CYS A 5 -0.41 0.46 10.77
CA CYS A 5 -0.89 0.15 9.42
C CYS A 5 -2.11 0.97 8.99
N TYR A 6 -2.47 2.00 9.76
CA TYR A 6 -3.47 3.05 9.49
C TYR A 6 -4.89 2.55 9.18
N VAL A 7 -5.23 1.34 9.64
CA VAL A 7 -6.49 0.66 9.33
C VAL A 7 -6.97 -0.13 10.55
N ASP A 8 -8.29 -0.19 10.75
CA ASP A 8 -8.91 -0.93 11.86
C ASP A 8 -9.08 -2.43 11.60
N GLN A 9 -9.28 -2.81 10.34
CA GLN A 9 -9.54 -4.20 9.95
C GLN A 9 -8.22 -4.96 9.78
N SER A 10 -7.87 -5.77 10.78
CA SER A 10 -6.58 -6.47 10.84
C SER A 10 -6.45 -7.65 9.87
N ARG A 11 -7.53 -8.08 9.19
CA ARG A 11 -7.53 -9.19 8.21
C ARG A 11 -8.00 -8.81 6.81
N VAL A 12 -8.20 -7.51 6.54
CA VAL A 12 -8.76 -7.03 5.25
C VAL A 12 -7.86 -7.28 4.04
N THR A 13 -6.53 -7.30 4.21
CA THR A 13 -5.56 -7.59 3.16
C THR A 13 -5.04 -9.02 3.25
N PRO A 14 -4.68 -9.67 2.12
CA PRO A 14 -4.71 -9.16 0.74
C PRO A 14 -6.13 -9.08 0.16
N LEU A 15 -6.41 -8.20 -0.80
CA LEU A 15 -7.78 -8.03 -1.35
C LEU A 15 -8.13 -9.03 -2.47
N LEU A 16 -7.16 -9.37 -3.31
CA LEU A 16 -7.34 -10.24 -4.47
C LEU A 16 -6.62 -11.56 -4.21
N ASN A 17 -7.29 -12.68 -4.47
CA ASN A 17 -6.80 -14.05 -4.25
C ASN A 17 -5.98 -14.17 -2.95
N PRO A 18 -6.58 -13.88 -1.77
CA PRO A 18 -5.85 -13.73 -0.52
C PRO A 18 -4.99 -14.95 -0.18
N LEU A 19 -5.52 -16.16 -0.38
CA LEU A 19 -4.79 -17.39 -0.13
C LEU A 19 -3.54 -17.52 -1.01
N GLU A 20 -3.63 -17.21 -2.29
CA GLU A 20 -2.52 -17.26 -3.24
C GLU A 20 -1.44 -16.24 -2.87
N CYS A 21 -1.85 -15.00 -2.59
CA CYS A 21 -0.94 -13.95 -2.18
C CYS A 21 -0.22 -14.30 -0.87
N LEU A 22 -0.92 -14.80 0.15
CA LEU A 22 -0.30 -15.15 1.43
C LEU A 22 0.68 -16.34 1.30
N LYS A 23 0.44 -17.27 0.37
CA LYS A 23 1.33 -18.42 0.10
C LYS A 23 2.58 -18.03 -0.67
N ASN A 24 2.44 -17.20 -1.69
CA ASN A 24 3.49 -17.03 -2.70
C ASN A 24 4.30 -15.75 -2.53
N HIS A 25 3.77 -14.76 -1.82
CA HIS A 25 4.37 -13.43 -1.72
C HIS A 25 4.87 -13.14 -0.30
N THR A 26 5.97 -12.40 -0.23
CA THR A 26 6.48 -11.77 0.98
C THR A 26 5.46 -10.76 1.51
N GLN A 27 5.14 -10.87 2.80
CA GLN A 27 4.20 -10.00 3.48
C GLN A 27 4.94 -9.08 4.44
N TYR A 28 4.49 -7.83 4.50
CA TYR A 28 4.65 -6.99 5.68
C TYR A 28 3.62 -7.45 6.70
N ILE A 29 4.08 -7.88 7.87
CA ILE A 29 3.26 -8.31 8.98
C ILE A 29 3.32 -7.21 10.04
N CYS A 30 2.18 -6.58 10.27
CA CYS A 30 2.05 -5.50 11.23
C CYS A 30 2.34 -5.99 12.65
N GLY A 31 3.34 -5.41 13.31
CA GLY A 31 3.73 -5.78 14.67
C GLY A 31 2.66 -5.45 15.72
N THR A 32 1.78 -4.49 15.42
CA THR A 32 0.71 -4.03 16.33
C THR A 32 -0.57 -4.88 16.25
N CYS A 33 -1.03 -5.26 15.04
CA CYS A 33 -2.33 -5.94 14.86
C CYS A 33 -2.27 -7.24 14.05
N GLY A 34 -1.08 -7.64 13.59
CA GLY A 34 -0.86 -8.85 12.79
C GLY A 34 -1.36 -8.77 11.35
N ARG A 35 -1.82 -7.61 10.88
CA ARG A 35 -2.29 -7.45 9.49
C ARG A 35 -1.18 -7.77 8.50
N CYS A 36 -1.48 -8.63 7.54
CA CYS A 36 -0.58 -8.99 6.44
C CYS A 36 -0.86 -8.12 5.23
N ILE A 37 0.16 -7.44 4.72
CA ILE A 37 0.07 -6.58 3.53
C ILE A 37 1.15 -7.05 2.54
N CYS A 38 0.76 -7.32 1.30
CA CYS A 38 1.72 -7.74 0.29
C CYS A 38 2.78 -6.65 0.06
N ILE A 39 4.05 -7.03 0.22
CA ILE A 39 5.22 -6.18 -0.02
C ILE A 39 6.20 -6.83 -1.01
N GLU A 40 5.79 -7.92 -1.66
CA GLU A 40 6.59 -8.58 -2.70
C GLU A 40 6.97 -7.60 -3.81
N TYR A 41 8.25 -7.63 -4.16
CA TYR A 41 8.82 -6.88 -5.27
C TYR A 41 8.81 -7.78 -6.49
N ASP A 42 8.07 -7.42 -7.53
CA ASP A 42 8.06 -8.14 -8.80
C ASP A 42 9.38 -7.85 -9.54
N PRO A 43 10.31 -8.82 -9.67
CA PRO A 43 11.62 -8.58 -10.28
C PRO A 43 11.51 -8.32 -11.79
N ASN A 44 10.44 -8.77 -12.44
CA ASN A 44 10.26 -8.58 -13.88
C ASN A 44 9.81 -7.15 -14.21
N ARG A 45 8.99 -6.57 -13.33
CA ARG A 45 8.43 -5.22 -13.51
C ARG A 45 9.19 -4.15 -12.74
N GLY A 46 9.95 -4.54 -11.72
CA GLY A 46 10.60 -3.65 -10.78
C GLY A 46 9.61 -2.86 -9.91
N LEU A 47 8.47 -3.46 -9.55
CA LEU A 47 7.36 -2.78 -8.87
C LEU A 47 6.76 -3.63 -7.75
N GLN A 48 6.21 -2.95 -6.75
CA GLN A 48 5.37 -3.50 -5.70
C GLN A 48 3.91 -3.11 -5.91
N ARG A 49 3.00 -3.70 -5.12
CA ARG A 49 1.56 -3.45 -5.25
C ARG A 49 1.19 -1.98 -5.07
N TRP A 50 1.85 -1.27 -4.16
CA TRP A 50 1.57 0.15 -3.88
C TRP A 50 1.91 1.08 -5.05
N ASN A 51 2.76 0.66 -5.99
CA ASN A 51 3.10 1.47 -7.17
C ASN A 51 1.95 1.54 -8.20
N PHE A 52 0.90 0.74 -8.08
CA PHE A 52 -0.25 0.77 -9.00
C PHE A 52 -1.36 1.68 -8.47
N PRO A 53 -2.17 2.30 -9.35
CA PRO A 53 -3.32 3.08 -8.93
C PRO A 53 -4.42 2.19 -8.33
N PHE A 54 -5.21 2.79 -7.43
CA PHE A 54 -6.34 2.22 -6.72
C PHE A 54 -7.64 2.94 -7.09
N LYS A 55 -8.77 2.24 -6.94
CA LYS A 55 -10.09 2.76 -7.28
C LYS A 55 -10.68 3.70 -6.22
N SER A 56 -10.20 3.63 -4.97
CA SER A 56 -10.69 4.48 -3.88
C SER A 56 -9.57 4.81 -2.89
N LEU A 57 -9.78 5.87 -2.11
CA LEU A 57 -8.86 6.30 -1.05
C LEU A 57 -8.70 5.22 0.03
N GLU A 58 -9.79 4.54 0.39
CA GLU A 58 -9.83 3.50 1.42
C GLU A 58 -8.93 2.33 1.02
N ILE A 59 -8.98 1.92 -0.25
CA ILE A 59 -8.11 0.86 -0.77
C ILE A 59 -6.65 1.32 -0.78
N ALA A 60 -6.36 2.55 -1.21
CA ALA A 60 -5.00 3.07 -1.21
C ALA A 60 -4.41 3.09 0.22
N LYS A 61 -5.21 3.49 1.23
CA LYS A 61 -4.80 3.45 2.65
C LYS A 61 -4.39 2.06 3.12
N LEU A 62 -5.00 0.99 2.58
CA LEU A 62 -4.61 -0.38 2.94
C LEU A 62 -3.15 -0.69 2.62
N TYR A 63 -2.58 -0.04 1.60
CA TYR A 63 -1.21 -0.30 1.11
C TYR A 63 -0.22 0.81 1.44
N LEU A 64 -0.64 1.94 2.04
CA LEU A 64 0.26 3.06 2.32
C LEU A 64 1.45 2.63 3.20
N ARG A 65 1.20 1.80 4.22
CA ARG A 65 2.27 1.38 5.14
C ARG A 65 3.40 0.61 4.44
N THR A 66 3.11 -0.18 3.40
CA THR A 66 4.20 -0.86 2.68
C THR A 66 4.99 0.08 1.79
N ALA A 67 4.39 1.15 1.28
CA ALA A 67 5.13 2.23 0.63
C ALA A 67 6.04 2.96 1.62
N ASP A 68 5.50 3.39 2.77
CA ASP A 68 6.27 4.06 3.83
C ASP A 68 7.47 3.21 4.27
N TYR A 69 7.26 1.91 4.44
CA TYR A 69 8.30 0.98 4.86
C TYR A 69 9.37 0.76 3.79
N THR A 70 8.98 0.63 2.51
CA THR A 70 9.94 0.51 1.40
C THR A 70 10.79 1.77 1.27
N GLU A 71 10.16 2.94 1.34
CA GLU A 71 10.80 4.24 1.07
C GLU A 71 11.47 4.84 2.31
N LYS A 72 11.22 4.27 3.50
CA LYS A 72 11.72 4.73 4.81
C LYS A 72 11.40 6.20 5.09
N LYS A 73 10.22 6.65 4.65
CA LYS A 73 9.72 8.03 4.80
C LYS A 73 8.18 8.06 4.68
N PRO A 74 7.51 9.11 5.17
CA PRO A 74 6.06 9.23 5.02
C PRO A 74 5.69 9.46 3.54
N CYS A 75 5.04 8.48 2.93
CA CYS A 75 4.48 8.59 1.58
C CYS A 75 3.09 9.23 1.63
N GLY A 76 2.63 9.72 0.47
CA GLY A 76 1.31 10.34 0.33
C GLY A 76 0.42 9.61 -0.68
N ILE A 77 -0.88 9.59 -0.41
CA ILE A 77 -1.92 9.18 -1.36
C ILE A 77 -2.42 10.42 -2.09
N TYR A 78 -2.42 10.38 -3.42
CA TYR A 78 -2.84 11.48 -4.27
C TYR A 78 -4.06 11.07 -5.09
N GLU A 79 -5.04 11.96 -5.16
CA GLU A 79 -6.17 11.83 -6.07
C GLU A 79 -5.74 12.28 -7.47
N LEU A 80 -5.98 11.42 -8.46
CA LEU A 80 -5.68 11.65 -9.86
C LEU A 80 -6.95 11.57 -10.67
N LYS A 81 -7.13 12.51 -11.59
CA LYS A 81 -8.24 12.58 -12.52
C LYS A 81 -7.72 12.43 -13.95
N SER A 82 -8.28 11.49 -14.71
CA SER A 82 -7.99 11.38 -16.13
C SER A 82 -8.86 12.31 -16.97
N GLU A 83 -8.48 12.52 -18.23
CA GLU A 83 -9.22 13.35 -19.20
C GLU A 83 -10.70 12.95 -19.34
N ASN A 84 -11.01 11.66 -19.27
CA ASN A 84 -12.39 11.16 -19.29
C ASN A 84 -13.14 11.31 -17.95
N GLY A 85 -12.58 12.05 -16.98
CA GLY A 85 -13.17 12.29 -15.66
C GLY A 85 -13.01 11.16 -14.65
N ARG A 86 -12.44 10.00 -15.01
CA ARG A 86 -12.25 8.90 -14.06
C ARG A 86 -11.26 9.28 -12.95
N ILE A 87 -11.68 9.06 -11.72
CA ILE A 87 -10.86 9.28 -10.52
C ILE A 87 -10.13 7.98 -10.15
N SER A 88 -8.87 8.13 -9.73
CA SER A 88 -8.05 7.06 -9.16
C SER A 88 -7.13 7.62 -8.08
N TYR A 89 -6.63 6.75 -7.21
CA TYR A 89 -5.76 7.14 -6.11
C TYR A 89 -4.42 6.43 -6.26
N LYS A 90 -3.31 7.14 -6.10
CA LYS A 90 -1.97 6.54 -6.23
C LYS A 90 -1.08 7.02 -5.11
N ILE A 91 -0.25 6.11 -4.60
CA ILE A 91 0.75 6.44 -3.59
C ILE A 91 2.01 6.93 -4.29
N PHE A 92 2.57 8.03 -3.78
CA PHE A 92 3.86 8.59 -4.20
C PHE A 92 4.73 8.87 -2.98
N ALA A 93 6.03 8.66 -3.15
CA ALA A 93 7.02 8.85 -2.11
C ALA A 93 7.41 10.33 -1.93
N SER A 94 7.12 11.19 -2.93
CA SER A 94 7.35 12.63 -2.90
C SER A 94 6.46 13.38 -3.91
N ASN A 95 6.40 14.70 -3.79
CA ASN A 95 5.76 15.56 -4.79
C ASN A 95 6.52 15.54 -6.13
N GLU A 96 7.83 15.32 -6.10
CA GLU A 96 8.70 15.17 -7.27
C GLU A 96 8.30 13.91 -8.06
N ASP A 97 8.05 12.80 -7.37
CA ASP A 97 7.58 11.55 -8.00
C ASP A 97 6.20 11.72 -8.65
N LEU A 98 5.29 12.47 -8.02
CA LEU A 98 4.01 12.86 -8.61
C LEU A 98 4.25 13.65 -9.91
N LYS A 99 5.08 14.69 -9.88
CA LYS A 99 5.38 15.54 -11.05
C LYS A 99 5.97 14.71 -12.20
N LEU A 100 6.92 13.82 -11.90
CA LEU A 100 7.52 12.91 -12.89
C LEU A 100 6.48 11.96 -13.48
N TYR A 101 5.56 11.45 -12.66
CA TYR A 101 4.48 10.59 -13.11
C TYR A 101 3.51 11.31 -14.04
N LEU A 102 3.06 12.52 -13.67
CA LEU A 102 2.15 13.33 -14.49
C LEU A 102 2.79 13.69 -15.84
N LYS A 103 4.10 14.03 -15.85
CA LYS A 103 4.85 14.29 -17.10
C LYS A 103 4.87 13.08 -18.03
N LYS A 104 4.98 11.86 -17.48
CA LYS A 104 4.98 10.59 -18.24
C LYS A 104 3.58 10.15 -18.67
N ASN A 105 2.54 10.52 -17.92
CA ASN A 105 1.16 10.09 -18.14
C ASN A 105 0.31 11.27 -18.60
N LYS A 106 0.49 11.65 -19.87
CA LYS A 106 -0.34 12.69 -20.51
C LYS A 106 -1.82 12.34 -20.34
N GLY A 107 -2.62 13.34 -19.97
CA GLY A 107 -4.04 13.17 -19.70
C GLY A 107 -4.41 12.72 -18.29
N LYS A 108 -3.46 12.73 -17.35
CA LYS A 108 -3.74 12.68 -15.91
C LYS A 108 -3.39 13.99 -15.25
N THR A 109 -4.21 14.39 -14.29
CA THR A 109 -4.02 15.61 -13.49
C THR A 109 -4.18 15.28 -12.00
N CYS A 110 -3.58 16.10 -11.15
CA CYS A 110 -3.80 16.10 -9.71
C CYS A 110 -4.20 17.52 -9.32
N GLU A 111 -5.49 17.77 -9.13
CA GLU A 111 -6.01 19.15 -8.96
C GLU A 111 -5.40 19.84 -7.73
N LYS A 112 -5.23 19.11 -6.61
CA LYS A 112 -4.68 19.67 -5.37
C LYS A 112 -3.16 19.79 -5.36
N MET A 113 -2.45 19.08 -6.26
CA MET A 113 -0.98 18.93 -6.24
C MET A 113 -0.40 18.61 -4.84
N ALA A 114 -1.21 17.94 -4.02
CA ALA A 114 -0.91 17.61 -2.64
C ALA A 114 -1.58 16.28 -2.29
N SER A 115 -1.02 15.55 -1.33
CA SER A 115 -1.60 14.30 -0.90
C SER A 115 -2.95 14.55 -0.20
N VAL A 116 -3.95 13.71 -0.48
CA VAL A 116 -5.22 13.70 0.24
C VAL A 116 -5.12 12.93 1.55
N PHE A 117 -4.04 12.18 1.75
CA PHE A 117 -3.72 11.49 2.99
C PHE A 117 -2.23 11.14 3.04
N SER A 118 -1.59 11.43 4.16
CA SER A 118 -0.25 10.97 4.54
C SER A 118 -0.20 10.85 6.06
N VAL A 119 0.82 10.17 6.58
CA VAL A 119 1.20 10.33 7.98
C VAL A 119 2.21 11.46 8.12
N GLU A 120 2.36 12.00 9.32
CA GLU A 120 3.29 13.11 9.59
C GLU A 120 4.75 12.63 9.47
N GLU A 121 5.06 11.50 10.13
CA GLU A 121 6.42 10.96 10.19
C GLU A 121 6.46 9.46 9.97
N TYR A 122 7.57 8.99 9.40
CA TYR A 122 7.84 7.56 9.32
C TYR A 122 8.34 7.05 10.67
N GLN A 123 7.69 6.01 11.18
CA GLN A 123 8.09 5.32 12.39
C GLN A 123 8.31 3.82 12.13
N GLU A 124 9.37 3.26 12.70
CA GLU A 124 9.55 1.81 12.83
C GLU A 124 8.86 1.31 14.10
N PHE A 125 8.23 0.14 14.00
CA PHE A 125 7.49 -0.46 15.11
C PHE A 125 8.13 -1.78 15.52
N PRO A 126 8.25 -2.05 16.83
CA PRO A 126 8.77 -3.33 17.31
C PRO A 126 7.88 -4.47 16.81
N ASN A 127 8.47 -5.65 16.64
CA ASN A 127 7.80 -6.87 16.15
C ASN A 127 7.25 -6.81 14.72
N THR A 128 7.49 -5.73 13.98
CA THR A 128 7.26 -5.68 12.53
C THR A 128 8.08 -6.78 11.86
N GLN A 129 7.47 -7.54 10.97
CA GLN A 129 8.17 -8.58 10.21
C GLN A 129 7.94 -8.41 8.70
N VAL A 130 8.95 -8.73 7.91
CA VAL A 130 8.86 -8.81 6.45
C VAL A 130 9.38 -10.17 6.02
N ARG A 131 8.46 -11.09 5.74
CA ARG A 131 8.78 -12.47 5.36
C ARG A 131 7.58 -13.16 4.72
N ARG A 132 7.82 -14.38 4.22
CA ARG A 132 6.73 -15.30 3.86
C ARG A 132 6.11 -15.92 5.12
N LEU A 133 4.82 -16.19 5.05
CA LEU A 133 4.08 -16.87 6.11
C LEU A 133 4.27 -18.38 6.00
N THR A 134 4.20 -19.06 7.14
CA THR A 134 4.10 -20.53 7.19
C THR A 134 2.67 -20.98 6.88
N SER A 135 2.50 -22.24 6.46
CA SER A 135 1.17 -22.80 6.18
C SER A 135 0.18 -22.66 7.34
N GLY A 136 0.65 -22.84 8.59
CA GLY A 136 -0.18 -22.69 9.79
C GLY A 136 -0.62 -21.24 10.03
N GLU A 137 0.29 -20.28 9.82
CA GLU A 137 -0.05 -18.85 9.91
C GLU A 137 -1.06 -18.44 8.83
N ILE A 138 -0.93 -18.96 7.61
CA ILE A 138 -1.87 -18.70 6.51
C ILE A 138 -3.25 -19.25 6.86
N GLN A 139 -3.33 -20.49 7.35
CA GLN A 139 -4.61 -21.09 7.78
C GLN A 139 -5.29 -20.25 8.86
N LYS A 140 -4.53 -19.88 9.90
CA LYS A 140 -5.03 -19.03 10.99
C LYS A 140 -5.52 -17.68 10.47
N TYR A 141 -4.72 -17.00 9.66
CA TYR A 141 -5.06 -15.70 9.11
C TYR A 141 -6.32 -15.74 8.25
N MET A 142 -6.50 -16.82 7.46
CA MET A 142 -7.69 -17.02 6.63
C MET A 142 -8.93 -17.39 7.44
N SER A 143 -8.80 -18.07 8.58
CA SER A 143 -9.95 -18.37 9.46
C SER A 143 -10.45 -17.17 10.26
N GLU A 144 -9.58 -16.19 10.50
CA GLU A 144 -9.90 -14.95 11.24
C GLU A 144 -10.45 -13.83 10.32
N ARG A 145 -10.51 -14.09 9.01
CA ARG A 145 -10.80 -13.09 7.99
C ARG A 145 -12.29 -12.91 7.72
#